data_AF-E8LQ60-F1
#
_entry.id   AF-E8LQ60-F1
#
_cell.length_a   1.000
_cell.length_b   1.000
_cell.length_c   1.000
_cell.angle_alpha   90.00
_cell.angle_beta   90.00
_cell.angle_gamma   90.00
#
_symmetry.space_group_name_H-M   'P 1'
#
loop_
_entity.id
_entity.type
_entity.pdbx_description
1 polymer ?
#
loop_
_entity_poly.entity_id
_entity_poly.type
_entity_poly.pdbx_seq_one_letter_code
_entity_poly.pdbx_strand_id
1 'polypeptide(L)'
;MLSKASSSAFSERSKLMIWLLVVLVLILSLLLAWRNVEVKANDSAFLLATQRVVERASYYKQQWLLAKRTTPLEIDGQVLNYTNSGWVTPVDNSQQTSCVFWLEILYPEKEILGNEPFKFVDESAEHNYSCSYFYQQDKVVTINLIGNRFSAKVGFLAESHN
;
A
#
# COMPACT_ATOMS: atom_id res chain seq x y z
N MET A 1 -71.35 13.62 9.20
CA MET A 1 -70.21 13.72 8.24
C MET A 1 -68.87 13.92 8.97
N LEU A 2 -68.53 13.12 10.00
CA LEU A 2 -67.35 13.37 10.86
C LEU A 2 -66.42 12.15 11.08
N SER A 3 -66.60 11.07 10.32
CA SER A 3 -65.77 9.86 10.45
C SER A 3 -64.67 9.72 9.39
N LYS A 4 -64.63 10.59 8.36
CA LYS A 4 -63.69 10.45 7.22
C LYS A 4 -62.37 11.20 7.41
N ALA A 5 -62.32 12.16 8.34
CA ALA A 5 -61.17 13.05 8.53
C ALA A 5 -60.03 12.43 9.38
N SER A 6 -60.31 11.41 10.19
CA SER A 6 -59.28 10.73 10.99
C SER A 6 -58.52 9.63 10.22
N SER A 7 -59.11 9.10 9.13
CA SER A 7 -58.52 7.99 8.37
C SER A 7 -57.48 8.44 7.34
N SER A 8 -57.56 9.67 6.82
CA SER A 8 -56.60 10.20 5.84
C SER A 8 -55.27 10.60 6.48
N ALA A 9 -55.32 11.22 7.66
CA ALA A 9 -54.11 11.62 8.40
C ALA A 9 -53.27 10.41 8.88
N PHE A 10 -53.91 9.27 9.18
CA PHE A 10 -53.21 8.04 9.54
C PHE A 10 -52.59 7.34 8.31
N SER A 11 -53.27 7.38 7.16
CA SER A 11 -52.81 6.79 5.90
C SER A 11 -51.60 7.52 5.28
N GLU A 12 -51.50 8.84 5.45
CA GLU A 12 -50.32 9.58 4.99
C GLU A 12 -49.09 9.35 5.89
N ARG A 13 -49.28 9.28 7.22
CA ARG A 13 -48.19 9.02 8.17
C ARG A 13 -47.60 7.61 8.00
N SER A 14 -48.43 6.62 7.71
CA SER A 14 -47.96 5.26 7.46
C SER A 14 -47.18 5.14 6.15
N LYS A 15 -47.62 5.81 5.08
CA LYS A 15 -46.88 5.88 3.80
C LYS A 15 -45.51 6.55 3.97
N LEU A 16 -45.43 7.62 4.74
CA LEU A 16 -44.15 8.29 5.04
C LEU A 16 -43.20 7.40 5.85
N MET A 17 -43.71 6.66 6.84
CA MET A 17 -42.91 5.69 7.61
C MET A 17 -42.38 4.56 6.74
N ILE A 18 -43.22 3.99 5.86
CA ILE A 18 -42.81 2.94 4.93
C ILE A 18 -41.75 3.47 3.97
N TRP A 19 -41.92 4.69 3.45
CA TRP A 19 -40.97 5.31 2.53
C TRP A 19 -39.63 5.59 3.21
N LEU A 20 -39.63 6.11 4.44
CA LEU A 20 -38.41 6.29 5.24
C LEU A 20 -37.70 4.98 5.53
N LEU A 21 -38.45 3.91 5.82
CA LEU A 21 -37.87 2.58 6.05
C LEU A 21 -37.20 2.03 4.79
N VAL A 22 -37.83 2.19 3.61
CA VAL A 22 -37.22 1.81 2.33
C VAL A 22 -35.95 2.61 2.06
N VAL A 23 -35.97 3.93 2.24
CA VAL A 23 -34.79 4.79 2.08
C VAL A 23 -33.68 4.38 3.05
N LEU A 24 -34.02 4.09 4.31
CA LEU A 24 -33.05 3.64 5.31
C LEU A 24 -32.41 2.30 4.91
N VAL A 25 -33.20 1.33 4.46
CA VAL A 25 -32.69 0.04 3.97
C VAL A 25 -31.77 0.23 2.77
N LEU A 26 -32.13 1.11 1.83
CA LEU A 26 -31.30 1.45 0.68
C LEU A 26 -29.96 2.07 1.12
N ILE A 27 -29.98 3.04 2.05
CA ILE A 27 -28.77 3.66 2.60
C ILE A 27 -27.89 2.61 3.28
N LEU A 28 -28.46 1.76 4.14
CA LEU A 28 -27.72 0.70 4.82
C LEU A 28 -27.09 -0.29 3.83
N SER A 29 -27.84 -0.67 2.79
CA SER A 29 -27.33 -1.57 1.74
C SER A 29 -26.16 -0.94 0.97
N LEU A 30 -26.23 0.37 0.69
CA LEU A 30 -25.17 1.11 0.02
C LEU A 30 -23.92 1.21 0.89
N LEU A 31 -24.08 1.53 2.18
CA LEU A 31 -22.97 1.59 3.14
C LEU A 31 -22.25 0.24 3.28
N LEU A 32 -23.00 -0.87 3.33
CA LEU A 32 -22.44 -2.22 3.37
C LEU A 32 -21.69 -2.56 2.07
N ALA A 33 -22.23 -2.17 0.91
CA ALA A 33 -21.57 -2.38 -0.38
C ALA A 33 -20.28 -1.55 -0.49
N TRP A 34 -20.27 -0.31 -0.01
CA TRP A 34 -19.09 0.56 -0.02
C TRP A 34 -17.92 0.00 0.79
N ARG A 35 -18.18 -0.54 1.99
CA ARG A 35 -17.14 -1.14 2.83
C ARG A 35 -16.39 -2.27 2.10
N ASN A 36 -17.10 -3.08 1.32
CA ASN A 36 -16.48 -4.15 0.53
C ASN A 36 -15.66 -3.63 -0.67
N VAL A 37 -16.05 -2.49 -1.25
CA VAL A 37 -15.32 -1.85 -2.34
C VAL A 37 -14.03 -1.21 -1.82
N GLU A 38 -14.08 -0.55 -0.67
CA GLU A 38 -12.91 0.08 -0.04
C GLU A 38 -11.80 -0.92 0.24
N VAL A 39 -12.11 -2.11 0.77
CA VAL A 39 -11.13 -3.18 1.01
C VAL A 39 -10.46 -3.64 -0.30
N LYS A 40 -11.24 -3.85 -1.37
CA LYS A 40 -10.71 -4.29 -2.67
C LYS A 40 -9.88 -3.23 -3.37
N ALA A 41 -10.29 -1.97 -3.26
CA ALA A 41 -9.51 -0.84 -3.77
C ALA A 41 -8.19 -0.72 -3.02
N ASN A 42 -8.21 -0.97 -1.71
CA ASN A 42 -7.03 -0.94 -0.87
C ASN A 42 -5.99 -1.98 -1.29
N ASP A 43 -6.39 -3.26 -1.38
CA ASP A 43 -5.49 -4.34 -1.82
C ASP A 43 -4.90 -4.07 -3.21
N SER A 44 -5.70 -3.49 -4.12
CA SER A 44 -5.23 -3.14 -5.46
C SER A 44 -4.17 -2.03 -5.44
N ALA A 45 -4.32 -1.03 -4.57
CA ALA A 45 -3.36 0.07 -4.44
C ALA A 45 -2.02 -0.41 -3.87
N PHE A 46 -2.05 -1.27 -2.84
CA PHE A 46 -0.84 -1.88 -2.30
C PHE A 46 -0.15 -2.79 -3.31
N LEU A 47 -0.91 -3.59 -4.07
CA LEU A 47 -0.36 -4.41 -5.14
C LEU A 47 0.32 -3.53 -6.20
N LEU A 48 -0.35 -2.46 -6.65
CA LEU A 48 0.21 -1.53 -7.61
C LEU A 48 1.49 -0.84 -7.09
N ALA A 49 1.52 -0.44 -5.83
CA ALA A 49 2.71 0.15 -5.22
C ALA A 49 3.90 -0.83 -5.23
N THR A 50 3.68 -2.10 -4.85
CA THR A 50 4.73 -3.12 -4.93
C THR A 50 5.19 -3.41 -6.36
N GLN A 51 4.28 -3.35 -7.33
CA GLN A 51 4.64 -3.46 -8.74
C GLN A 51 5.52 -2.29 -9.18
N ARG A 52 5.16 -1.05 -8.82
CA ARG A 52 5.98 0.14 -9.12
C ARG A 52 7.38 0.04 -8.52
N VAL A 53 7.50 -0.47 -7.28
CA VAL A 53 8.79 -0.75 -6.63
C VAL A 53 9.64 -1.70 -7.48
N VAL A 54 9.05 -2.81 -7.96
CA VAL A 54 9.76 -3.80 -8.79
C VAL A 54 10.14 -3.22 -10.15
N GLU A 55 9.25 -2.45 -10.76
CA GLU A 55 9.52 -1.76 -12.04
C GLU A 55 10.68 -0.78 -11.90
N ARG A 56 10.69 0.02 -10.82
CA ARG A 56 11.74 1.00 -10.56
C ARG A 56 13.09 0.34 -10.22
N ALA A 57 13.08 -0.73 -9.42
CA ALA A 57 14.29 -1.53 -9.19
C ALA A 57 14.85 -2.12 -10.50
N SER A 58 13.96 -2.59 -11.39
CA SER A 58 14.32 -3.14 -12.69
C SER A 58 14.89 -2.05 -13.62
N TYR A 59 14.32 -0.85 -13.59
CA TYR A 59 14.85 0.30 -14.31
C TYR A 59 16.28 0.64 -13.88
N TYR A 60 16.56 0.71 -12.57
CA TYR A 60 17.91 0.98 -12.09
C TYR A 60 18.91 -0.10 -12.49
N LYS A 61 18.48 -1.37 -12.50
CA LYS A 61 19.30 -2.47 -13.01
C LYS A 61 19.62 -2.31 -14.50
N GLN A 62 18.66 -1.89 -15.30
CA GLN A 62 18.87 -1.63 -16.73
C GLN A 62 19.86 -0.47 -16.93
N GLN A 63 19.73 0.62 -16.18
CA GLN A 63 20.67 1.74 -16.23
C GLN A 63 22.09 1.32 -15.86
N TRP A 64 22.23 0.52 -14.80
CA TRP A 64 23.53 -0.05 -14.42
C TRP A 64 24.16 -0.92 -15.52
N LEU A 65 23.36 -1.71 -16.23
CA LEU A 65 23.83 -2.50 -17.39
C LEU A 65 24.31 -1.59 -18.53
N LEU A 66 23.57 -0.51 -18.82
CA LEU A 66 23.94 0.48 -19.85
C LEU A 66 25.20 1.26 -19.46
N ALA A 67 25.41 1.50 -18.17
CA ALA A 67 26.59 2.16 -17.61
C ALA A 67 27.83 1.24 -17.52
N LYS A 68 27.84 0.09 -18.22
CA LYS A 68 28.94 -0.88 -18.20
C LYS A 68 29.27 -1.40 -16.79
N ARG A 69 28.25 -1.50 -15.92
CA ARG A 69 28.36 -2.09 -14.58
C ARG A 69 29.25 -1.29 -13.60
N THR A 70 29.35 0.02 -13.80
CA THR A 70 30.06 0.90 -12.86
C THR A 70 29.29 1.02 -11.55
N THR A 71 30.03 0.97 -10.44
CA THR A 71 29.50 1.19 -9.09
C THR A 71 30.49 2.10 -8.34
N PRO A 72 30.03 3.13 -7.63
CA PRO A 72 28.64 3.62 -7.58
C PRO A 72 28.21 4.28 -8.91
N LEU A 73 26.90 4.45 -9.11
CA LEU A 73 26.33 5.15 -10.27
C LEU A 73 25.38 6.25 -9.79
N GLU A 74 25.51 7.44 -10.36
CA GLU A 74 24.62 8.56 -10.07
C GLU A 74 23.42 8.51 -11.02
N ILE A 75 22.21 8.41 -10.48
CA ILE A 75 20.95 8.45 -11.23
C ILE A 75 20.02 9.41 -10.50
N ASP A 76 19.40 10.34 -11.22
CA ASP A 76 18.48 11.34 -10.66
C ASP A 76 19.08 12.16 -9.49
N GLY A 77 20.39 12.43 -9.54
CA GLY A 77 21.13 13.16 -8.49
C GLY A 77 21.36 12.36 -7.20
N GLN A 78 21.10 11.05 -7.21
CA GLN A 78 21.35 10.14 -6.09
C GLN A 78 22.46 9.17 -6.46
N VAL A 79 23.44 9.01 -5.55
CA VAL A 79 24.53 8.04 -5.70
C VAL A 79 24.03 6.68 -5.23
N LEU A 80 23.90 5.74 -6.17
CA LEU A 80 23.36 4.41 -5.91
C LEU A 80 24.47 3.36 -5.86
N ASN A 81 24.44 2.56 -4.79
CA ASN A 81 25.25 1.37 -4.63
C ASN A 81 24.52 0.16 -5.19
N TYR A 82 25.26 -0.76 -5.83
CA TYR A 82 24.70 -1.95 -6.45
C TYR A 82 25.41 -3.21 -5.97
N THR A 83 24.67 -4.32 -5.96
CA THR A 83 25.25 -5.66 -5.87
C THR A 83 25.95 -6.05 -7.17
N ASN A 84 26.80 -7.09 -7.11
CA ASN A 84 27.43 -7.69 -8.29
C ASN A 84 26.43 -8.16 -9.36
N SER A 85 25.16 -8.33 -9.00
CA SER A 85 24.08 -8.74 -9.90
C SER A 85 23.26 -7.57 -10.48
N GLY A 86 23.64 -6.33 -10.15
CA GLY A 86 23.05 -5.11 -10.69
C GLY A 86 21.79 -4.64 -9.97
N TRP A 87 21.52 -5.11 -8.75
CA TRP A 87 20.43 -4.59 -7.92
C TRP A 87 20.89 -3.51 -6.97
N VAL A 88 20.10 -2.45 -6.82
CA VAL A 88 20.35 -1.35 -5.88
C VAL A 88 20.29 -1.87 -4.45
N THR A 89 21.32 -1.56 -3.66
CA THR A 89 21.41 -1.93 -2.24
C THR A 89 20.84 -0.83 -1.34
N PRO A 90 20.31 -1.17 -0.16
CA PRO A 90 19.86 -0.19 0.84
C PRO A 90 21.00 0.54 1.57
N VAL A 91 22.24 0.46 1.10
CA VAL A 91 23.41 1.02 1.78
C VAL A 91 23.55 2.49 1.43
N ASP A 92 23.43 3.34 2.45
CA ASP A 92 23.52 4.80 2.34
C ASP A 92 24.99 5.29 2.22
N ASN A 93 25.16 6.62 2.15
CA ASN A 93 26.48 7.25 2.09
C ASN A 93 27.34 7.00 3.34
N SER A 94 26.73 6.62 4.46
CA SER A 94 27.40 6.26 5.72
C SER A 94 27.85 4.80 5.75
N GLN A 95 27.70 4.07 4.63
CA GLN A 95 27.94 2.63 4.51
C GLN A 95 27.07 1.78 5.45
N GLN A 96 25.92 2.30 5.87
CA GLN A 96 24.97 1.59 6.72
C GLN A 96 23.72 1.22 5.94
N THR A 97 23.13 0.06 6.26
CA THR A 97 21.84 -0.35 5.71
C THR A 97 20.76 0.61 6.23
N SER A 98 20.03 1.22 5.31
CA SER A 98 18.94 2.14 5.62
C SER A 98 17.70 1.79 4.79
N CYS A 99 16.69 1.22 5.46
CA CYS A 99 15.40 0.95 4.84
C CYS A 99 14.69 2.23 4.37
N VAL A 100 14.90 3.35 5.08
CA VAL A 100 14.31 4.64 4.67
C VAL A 100 14.87 5.08 3.32
N PHE A 101 16.20 5.05 3.18
CA PHE A 101 16.88 5.36 1.93
C PHE A 101 16.43 4.43 0.79
N TRP A 102 16.33 3.13 1.07
CA TRP A 102 15.93 2.15 0.06
C TRP A 102 14.51 2.39 -0.44
N LEU A 103 13.58 2.73 0.46
CA LEU A 103 12.22 3.12 0.08
C LEU A 103 12.20 4.42 -0.73
N GLU A 104 12.97 5.42 -0.34
CA GLU A 104 13.05 6.71 -1.07
C GLU A 104 13.47 6.54 -2.52
N ILE A 105 14.40 5.63 -2.78
CA ILE A 105 14.88 5.33 -4.13
C ILE A 105 13.83 4.53 -4.92
N LEU A 106 13.29 3.48 -4.31
CA LEU A 106 12.44 2.50 -4.99
C LEU A 106 10.97 2.94 -5.09
N TYR A 107 10.52 3.79 -4.18
CA TYR A 107 9.16 4.30 -4.10
C TYR A 107 9.14 5.73 -3.50
N PRO A 108 9.55 6.75 -4.28
CA PRO A 108 9.69 8.12 -3.79
C PRO A 108 8.37 8.75 -3.34
N GLU A 109 7.24 8.22 -3.81
CA GLU A 109 5.90 8.59 -3.37
C GLU A 109 5.72 8.35 -1.87
N LYS A 110 6.35 7.29 -1.31
CA LYS A 110 6.28 6.77 0.08
C LYS A 110 4.88 6.39 0.56
N GLU A 111 3.89 7.16 0.17
CA GLU A 111 2.49 7.07 0.49
C GLU A 111 1.77 6.03 -0.37
N ILE A 112 0.98 5.19 0.27
CA ILE A 112 0.00 4.34 -0.39
C ILE A 112 -1.37 4.76 0.14
N LEU A 113 -2.23 5.25 -0.75
CA LEU A 113 -3.54 5.84 -0.41
C LEU A 113 -3.45 7.01 0.59
N GLY A 114 -2.42 7.85 0.44
CA GLY A 114 -2.21 9.01 1.31
C GLY A 114 -1.69 8.69 2.71
N ASN A 115 -1.26 7.44 2.95
CA ASN A 115 -0.65 7.03 4.20
C ASN A 115 0.82 6.66 3.99
N GLU A 116 1.71 7.33 4.71
CA GLU A 116 3.11 6.93 4.84
C GLU A 116 3.26 5.72 5.78
N PRO A 117 4.33 4.93 5.65
CA PRO A 117 4.63 3.87 6.60
C PRO A 117 4.97 4.46 7.97
N PHE A 118 4.33 3.95 9.02
CA PHE A 118 4.52 4.45 10.40
C PHE A 118 5.67 3.74 11.13
N LYS A 119 6.15 2.62 10.59
CA LYS A 119 7.25 1.83 11.16
C LYS A 119 8.04 1.15 10.05
N PHE A 120 9.34 1.00 10.30
CA PHE A 120 10.30 0.28 9.48
C PHE A 120 10.98 -0.78 10.32
N VAL A 121 11.17 -1.98 9.78
CA VAL A 121 11.98 -3.03 10.41
C VAL A 121 13.01 -3.47 9.38
N ASP A 122 14.28 -3.38 9.78
CA ASP A 122 15.41 -3.92 9.03
C ASP A 122 15.67 -5.35 9.51
N GLU A 123 15.48 -6.31 8.61
CA GLU A 123 15.75 -7.73 8.82
C GLU A 123 16.93 -8.20 7.94
N SER A 124 17.77 -7.25 7.48
CA SER A 124 18.91 -7.53 6.63
C SER A 124 20.00 -8.29 7.37
N ALA A 125 20.59 -9.26 6.68
CA ALA A 125 21.69 -10.07 7.19
C ALA A 125 22.78 -10.20 6.11
N GLU A 126 23.96 -9.67 6.40
CA GLU A 126 25.13 -9.66 5.50
C GLU A 126 24.78 -9.10 4.11
N HIS A 127 24.71 -9.97 3.10
CA HIS A 127 24.44 -9.62 1.70
C HIS A 127 22.98 -9.86 1.28
N ASN A 128 22.13 -10.24 2.24
CA ASN A 128 20.69 -10.39 2.04
C ASN A 128 19.98 -9.22 2.71
N TYR A 129 19.32 -8.40 1.91
CA TYR A 129 18.63 -7.22 2.40
C TYR A 129 17.14 -7.46 2.48
N SER A 130 16.54 -7.11 3.61
CA SER A 130 15.10 -7.24 3.84
C SER A 130 14.61 -6.09 4.69
N CYS A 131 13.64 -5.35 4.16
CA CYS A 131 13.04 -4.23 4.85
C CYS A 131 11.51 -4.36 4.80
N SER A 132 10.90 -4.30 5.99
CA SER A 132 9.44 -4.30 6.16
C SER A 132 8.93 -2.91 6.54
N TYR A 133 7.96 -2.44 5.77
CA TYR A 133 7.32 -1.14 5.84
C TYR A 133 5.89 -1.33 6.31
N PHE A 134 5.56 -0.87 7.51
CA PHE A 134 4.24 -1.06 8.12
C PHE A 134 3.37 0.15 7.80
N TYR A 135 2.25 -0.10 7.14
CA TYR A 135 1.24 0.88 6.78
C TYR A 135 -0.02 0.66 7.61
N GLN A 136 -0.91 1.66 7.61
CA GLN A 136 -2.21 1.55 8.27
C GLN A 136 -3.01 0.35 7.74
N GLN A 137 -4.05 -0.04 8.50
CA GLN A 137 -4.95 -1.15 8.16
C GLN A 137 -4.23 -2.51 8.08
N ASP A 138 -3.25 -2.71 8.96
CA ASP A 138 -2.52 -3.98 9.13
C ASP A 138 -1.80 -4.47 7.86
N LYS A 139 -1.45 -3.54 6.97
CA LYS A 139 -0.72 -3.82 5.72
C LYS A 139 0.77 -3.68 5.96
N VAL A 140 1.54 -4.63 5.44
CA VAL A 140 3.01 -4.57 5.44
C VAL A 140 3.50 -4.72 4.03
N VAL A 141 4.37 -3.82 3.58
CA VAL A 141 5.13 -4.01 2.35
C VAL A 141 6.51 -4.51 2.73
N THR A 142 6.95 -5.64 2.17
CA THR A 142 8.30 -6.16 2.39
C THR A 142 9.06 -6.12 1.08
N ILE A 143 10.20 -5.43 1.09
CA ILE A 143 11.15 -5.39 -0.03
C ILE A 143 12.33 -6.29 0.33
N ASN A 144 12.66 -7.22 -0.57
CA ASN A 144 13.70 -8.22 -0.39
C ASN A 144 14.69 -8.20 -1.54
N LEU A 145 15.96 -8.29 -1.20
CA LEU A 145 17.06 -8.60 -2.09
C LEU A 145 17.86 -9.74 -1.46
N ILE A 146 17.42 -10.97 -1.72
CA ILE A 146 17.96 -12.18 -1.10
C ILE A 146 18.51 -13.07 -2.22
N GLY A 147 19.77 -13.50 -2.10
CA GLY A 147 20.41 -14.35 -3.10
C GLY A 147 20.36 -13.77 -4.52
N ASN A 148 20.62 -12.46 -4.67
CA ASN A 148 20.55 -11.72 -5.94
C ASN A 148 19.17 -11.70 -6.62
N ARG A 149 18.10 -11.95 -5.88
CA ARG A 149 16.72 -11.86 -6.37
C ARG A 149 16.01 -10.72 -5.66
N PHE A 150 15.63 -9.72 -6.45
CA PHE A 150 14.80 -8.62 -5.97
C PHE A 150 13.32 -9.02 -6.00
N SER A 151 12.59 -8.70 -4.93
CA SER A 151 11.13 -8.85 -4.89
C SER A 151 10.50 -7.88 -3.90
N ALA A 152 9.30 -7.41 -4.20
CA ALA A 152 8.45 -6.68 -3.26
C ALA A 152 7.14 -7.45 -3.09
N LYS A 153 6.62 -7.52 -1.85
CA LYS A 153 5.40 -8.23 -1.53
C LYS A 153 4.57 -7.44 -0.53
N VAL A 154 3.25 -7.62 -0.60
CA VAL A 154 2.31 -7.15 0.42
C VAL A 154 1.99 -8.31 1.34
N GLY A 155 2.04 -8.07 2.64
CA GLY A 155 1.61 -8.96 3.70
C GLY A 155 0.56 -8.28 4.58
N PHE A 156 -0.06 -9.09 5.44
CA PHE A 156 -0.98 -8.64 6.47
C PHE A 156 -0.38 -8.96 7.82
N LEU A 157 -0.47 -8.03 8.78
CA LEU A 157 -0.20 -8.32 10.18
C LEU A 157 -1.28 -9.30 10.65
N ALA A 158 -0.99 -10.60 10.57
CA ALA A 158 -1.78 -11.56 11.31
C ALA A 158 -1.50 -11.30 12.79
N GLU A 159 -2.54 -10.94 13.52
CA GLU A 159 -2.55 -10.84 14.97
C GLU A 159 -2.05 -12.19 15.52
N SER A 160 -0.76 -12.25 15.90
CA SER A 160 -0.22 -13.38 16.62
C SER A 160 -0.83 -13.32 18.02
N HIS A 161 -2.03 -13.86 18.18
CA HIS A 161 -2.54 -14.25 19.47
C HIS A 161 -1.54 -15.24 20.08
N ASN A 162 -0.74 -14.74 21.00
CA ASN A 162 -0.02 -15.52 22.00
C ASN A 162 -0.65 -15.22 23.35
#